data_AF-A0A7K2KZ09-F1
#
_entry.id   AF-A0A7K2KZ09-F1
#
_cell.length_a   1.000
_cell.length_b   1.000
_cell.length_c   1.000
_cell.angle_alpha   90.00
_cell.angle_beta   90.00
_cell.angle_gamma   90.00
#
_symmetry.space_group_name_H-M   'P 1'
#
loop_
_entity.id
_entity.type
_entity.pdbx_description
1 polymer ?
#
loop_
_entity_poly.entity_id
_entity_poly.type
_entity_poly.pdbx_seq_one_letter_code
_entity_poly.pdbx_strand_id
1 'polypeptide(L)'
;SMQGTMKAGAKGIKIQCGGRLGGAEMSRSEFYREGRVPLHTLRANVDYGFFEAKTTFGRIGVKVWIYKGDVKNIAEVRAENAAARAGNRPARGAGAGDRPAG
;
A
#
# COMPACT_ATOMS: atom_id res chain seq x y z
N SER A 1 -5.90 -12.64 -0.70
CA SER A 1 -4.76 -13.45 -1.15
C SER A 1 -3.58 -12.54 -1.43
N MET A 2 -2.32 -13.01 -1.35
CA MET A 2 -1.14 -12.15 -1.61
C MET A 2 -1.20 -11.46 -2.97
N GLN A 3 -1.49 -12.24 -4.02
CA GLN A 3 -1.67 -11.73 -5.38
C GLN A 3 -2.81 -10.70 -5.48
N GLY A 4 -3.91 -10.90 -4.76
CA GLY A 4 -5.01 -9.94 -4.72
C GLY A 4 -4.61 -8.62 -4.07
N THR A 5 -3.83 -8.67 -2.99
CA THR A 5 -3.33 -7.48 -2.30
C THR A 5 -2.33 -6.69 -3.16
N MET A 6 -1.44 -7.39 -3.87
CA MET A 6 -0.53 -6.76 -4.83
C MET A 6 -1.28 -6.12 -6.00
N LYS A 7 -2.31 -6.81 -6.53
CA LYS A 7 -3.21 -6.25 -7.57
C LYS A 7 -4.00 -5.04 -7.09
N ALA A 8 -4.37 -4.98 -5.81
CA ALA A 8 -5.04 -3.84 -5.20
C ALA A 8 -4.13 -2.61 -5.01
N GLY A 9 -2.87 -2.67 -5.45
CA GLY A 9 -1.94 -1.54 -5.39
C GLY A 9 -1.11 -1.47 -4.11
N ALA A 10 -1.08 -2.53 -3.30
CA ALA A 10 -0.13 -2.60 -2.20
C ALA A 10 1.30 -2.66 -2.73
N LYS A 11 2.22 -1.95 -2.06
CA LYS A 11 3.64 -1.91 -2.43
C LYS A 11 4.43 -3.10 -1.88
N GLY A 12 3.86 -3.80 -0.90
CA GLY A 12 4.35 -5.09 -0.46
C GLY A 12 3.47 -5.74 0.61
N ILE A 13 3.63 -7.04 0.75
CA ILE A 13 2.94 -7.86 1.73
C ILE A 13 3.92 -8.84 2.36
N LYS A 14 3.79 -9.07 3.66
CA LYS A 14 4.45 -10.16 4.37
C LYS A 14 3.37 -10.95 5.12
N ILE A 15 3.41 -12.26 5.02
CA ILE A 15 2.55 -13.17 5.79
C ILE A 15 3.46 -14.13 6.53
N GLN A 16 3.24 -14.29 7.83
CA GLN A 16 3.93 -15.26 8.67
C GLN A 16 2.90 -16.15 9.35
N CYS A 17 3.02 -17.46 9.16
CA CYS A 17 2.21 -18.46 9.81
C CYS A 17 3.10 -19.24 10.78
N GLY A 18 2.68 -19.34 12.05
CA GLY A 18 3.40 -20.04 13.10
C GLY A 18 2.52 -21.07 13.79
N GLY A 19 3.08 -22.25 14.07
CA GLY A 19 2.42 -23.33 14.81
C GLY A 19 2.67 -24.68 14.19
N ARG A 20 1.77 -25.63 14.46
CA ARG A 20 1.82 -26.99 13.89
C ARG A 20 1.28 -27.01 12.46
N LEU A 21 2.04 -26.42 11.54
CA LEU A 21 1.66 -26.28 10.14
C LEU A 21 1.45 -27.68 9.51
N GLY A 22 0.29 -27.88 8.87
CA GLY A 22 -0.06 -29.17 8.24
C GLY A 22 -0.27 -30.34 9.22
N GLY A 23 -0.40 -30.09 10.52
CA GLY A 23 -0.53 -31.16 11.53
C GLY A 23 0.79 -31.79 11.97
N ALA A 24 1.93 -31.21 11.57
CA ALA A 24 3.25 -31.67 11.97
C ALA A 24 3.40 -31.77 13.50
N GLU A 25 4.19 -32.73 13.97
CA GLU A 25 4.46 -32.94 15.40
C GLU A 25 5.17 -31.74 16.04
N MET A 26 6.05 -31.09 15.29
CA MET A 26 6.82 -29.92 15.74
C MET A 26 6.28 -28.62 15.14
N SER A 27 6.26 -27.56 15.94
CA SER A 27 5.84 -26.23 15.49
C SER A 27 6.91 -25.57 14.63
N ARG A 28 6.48 -24.90 13.55
CA ARG A 28 7.35 -24.14 12.64
C ARG A 28 6.77 -22.75 12.40
N SER A 29 7.63 -21.83 12.00
CA SER A 29 7.24 -20.49 11.53
C SER A 29 7.68 -20.33 10.09
N GLU A 30 6.72 -20.27 9.18
CA GLU A 30 6.96 -20.04 7.76
C GLU A 30 6.50 -18.63 7.41
N PHE A 31 7.27 -17.93 6.58
CA PHE A 31 6.88 -16.62 6.10
C PHE A 31 7.07 -16.51 4.60
N TYR A 32 6.18 -15.76 3.98
CA TYR A 32 6.23 -15.39 2.59
C TYR A 32 6.17 -13.88 2.50
N ARG A 33 6.95 -13.30 1.60
CA ARG A 33 7.01 -11.86 1.38
C ARG A 33 7.04 -11.59 -0.12
N GLU A 34 6.24 -10.61 -0.52
CA GLU A 34 6.19 -10.12 -1.90
C GLU A 34 6.28 -8.58 -1.86
N GLY A 35 7.12 -7.99 -2.71
CA GLY A 35 7.38 -6.54 -2.69
C GLY A 35 8.18 -6.06 -1.48
N ARG A 36 8.04 -4.78 -1.14
CA ARG A 36 8.79 -4.12 -0.06
C ARG A 36 7.94 -3.98 1.21
N VAL A 37 8.48 -4.36 2.35
CA VAL A 37 7.85 -4.17 3.67
C VAL A 37 8.89 -3.63 4.65
N PRO A 38 9.11 -2.31 4.71
CA PRO A 38 10.10 -1.71 5.59
C PRO A 38 9.55 -1.58 7.02
N LEU A 39 10.03 -2.43 7.94
CA LEU A 39 9.57 -2.45 9.35
C LEU A 39 10.29 -1.43 10.25
N HIS A 40 11.42 -0.90 9.80
CA HIS A 40 12.22 0.07 10.56
C HIS A 40 11.91 1.53 10.19
N THR A 41 11.14 1.74 9.12
CA THR A 41 10.85 3.07 8.59
C THR A 41 9.54 3.60 9.18
N LEU A 42 9.60 4.53 10.13
CA LEU A 42 8.40 5.06 10.81
C LEU A 42 7.41 5.77 9.87
N ARG A 43 7.89 6.41 8.80
CA ARG A 43 7.02 7.03 7.77
C ARG A 43 6.28 6.02 6.90
N ALA A 44 6.64 4.74 6.94
CA ALA A 44 6.00 3.71 6.15
C ALA A 44 4.61 3.39 6.72
N ASN A 45 3.58 3.52 5.90
CA ASN A 45 2.23 3.09 6.25
C ASN A 45 2.13 1.56 6.08
N VAL A 46 2.27 0.84 7.20
CA VAL A 46 2.20 -0.62 7.25
C VAL A 46 1.05 -1.03 8.17
N ASP A 47 0.04 -1.66 7.58
CA ASP A 47 -1.04 -2.26 8.37
C ASP A 47 -0.61 -3.62 8.88
N TYR A 48 -0.85 -3.88 10.17
CA TYR A 48 -0.59 -5.16 10.81
C TYR A 48 -1.90 -5.81 11.26
N GLY A 49 -2.06 -7.09 10.95
CA GLY A 49 -3.15 -7.92 11.43
C GLY A 49 -2.64 -9.22 12.03
N PHE A 50 -3.19 -9.61 13.18
CA PHE A 50 -2.93 -10.91 13.79
C PHE A 50 -4.24 -11.67 13.95
N PHE A 51 -4.21 -12.96 13.63
CA PHE A 51 -5.33 -13.86 13.82
C PHE A 51 -4.84 -15.24 14.25
N GLU A 52 -5.61 -15.92 15.09
CA GLU A 52 -5.32 -17.27 15.54
C GLU A 52 -6.36 -18.24 14.97
N ALA A 53 -5.90 -19.16 14.13
CA ALA A 53 -6.73 -20.22 13.59
C ALA A 53 -6.77 -21.42 14.56
N LYS A 54 -7.99 -21.83 14.94
CA LYS A 54 -8.23 -23.05 15.71
C LYS A 54 -8.24 -24.24 14.77
N THR A 55 -7.29 -25.16 14.94
CA THR A 55 -7.23 -26.41 14.18
C THR A 55 -7.34 -27.60 15.13
N THR A 56 -7.59 -28.79 14.58
CA THR A 56 -7.64 -30.05 15.34
C THR A 56 -6.33 -30.34 16.08
N PHE A 57 -5.21 -29.90 15.53
CA PHE A 57 -3.87 -30.15 16.05
C PHE A 57 -3.35 -29.00 16.94
N GLY A 58 -4.16 -27.97 17.21
CA GLY A 58 -3.81 -26.88 18.11
C GLY A 58 -4.16 -25.51 17.53
N ARG A 59 -3.30 -24.53 17.79
CA ARG A 59 -3.49 -23.15 17.35
C ARG A 59 -2.43 -22.78 16.32
N ILE A 60 -2.84 -22.11 15.25
CA ILE A 60 -1.94 -21.55 14.24
C ILE A 60 -2.08 -20.03 14.28
N GLY A 61 -0.99 -19.34 14.60
CA GLY A 61 -0.93 -17.88 14.56
C GLY A 61 -0.59 -17.38 13.16
N VAL A 62 -1.43 -16.52 12.61
CA VAL A 62 -1.23 -15.86 11.31
C VAL A 62 -1.01 -14.37 11.55
N LYS A 63 0.14 -13.87 11.13
CA LYS A 63 0.55 -12.46 11.18
C LYS A 63 0.68 -11.93 9.76
N VAL A 64 0.03 -10.81 9.47
CA VAL A 64 0.03 -10.18 8.15
C VAL A 64 0.48 -8.74 8.28
N TRP A 65 1.38 -8.32 7.38
CA TRP A 65 1.81 -6.94 7.20
C TRP A 65 1.52 -6.51 5.77
N ILE A 66 0.85 -5.37 5.57
CA ILE A 66 0.55 -4.81 4.26
C ILE A 66 1.13 -3.39 4.19
N TYR A 67 2.10 -3.19 3.30
CA TYR A 67 2.69 -1.87 3.06
C TYR A 67 1.94 -1.16 1.92
N LYS A 68 1.32 -0.02 2.25
CA LYS A 68 0.54 0.80 1.32
C LYS A 68 1.36 1.94 0.69
N GLY A 69 2.52 2.26 1.24
CA GLY A 69 3.33 3.42 0.85
C GLY A 69 3.73 4.26 2.04
N ASP A 70 4.48 5.33 1.79
CA ASP A 70 4.87 6.26 2.84
C ASP A 70 3.75 7.28 3.06
N VAL A 71 3.55 7.68 4.32
CA VAL A 71 2.65 8.78 4.67
C VAL A 71 3.32 10.08 4.23
N LYS A 72 2.66 10.82 3.32
CA LYS A 72 3.12 12.14 2.90
C LYS A 72 2.83 13.16 3.99
N ASN A 73 3.75 14.09 4.23
CA ASN A 73 3.53 15.16 5.21
C ASN A 73 2.51 16.18 4.70
N ILE A 74 1.87 16.92 5.61
CA ILE A 74 0.87 17.94 5.28
C ILE A 74 1.41 18.96 4.26
N ALA A 75 2.69 19.34 4.38
CA ALA A 75 3.35 20.25 3.44
C ALA A 75 3.44 19.66 2.02
N GLU A 76 3.82 18.40 1.90
CA GLU A 76 3.92 17.68 0.62
C GLU A 76 2.55 17.52 -0.03
N VAL A 77 1.52 17.15 0.76
CA VAL A 77 0.13 17.03 0.30
C VAL A 77 -0.41 18.37 -0.19
N ARG A 78 -0.11 19.48 0.52
CA ARG A 78 -0.51 20.83 0.11
C ARG A 78 0.18 21.26 -1.19
N ALA A 79 1.48 20.99 -1.33
CA ALA A 79 2.22 21.32 -2.55
C ALA A 79 1.69 20.54 -3.76
N GLU A 80 1.40 19.25 -3.61
CA GLU A 80 0.86 18.40 -4.67
C GLU A 80 -0.57 18.83 -5.07
N ASN A 81 -1.43 19.16 -4.10
CA ASN A 81 -2.77 19.70 -4.36
C ASN A 81 -2.73 21.07 -5.04
N ALA A 82 -1.79 21.94 -4.67
CA ALA A 82 -1.61 23.24 -5.32
C ALA A 82 -1.13 23.08 -6.77
N ALA A 83 -0.20 22.16 -7.03
CA ALA A 83 0.28 21.84 -8.37
C ALA A 83 -0.81 21.23 -9.26
N ALA A 84 -1.61 20.29 -8.74
CA ALA A 84 -2.75 19.71 -9.46
C ALA A 84 -3.81 20.76 -9.81
N ARG A 85 -4.07 21.73 -8.91
CA ARG A 85 -5.00 22.85 -9.16
C ARG A 85 -4.46 23.84 -10.20
N ALA A 86 -3.14 23.97 -10.33
CA ALA A 86 -2.52 24.83 -11.35
C ALA A 86 -2.63 24.23 -12.76
N GLY A 87 -2.56 22.89 -12.90
CA GLY A 87 -2.65 22.20 -14.19
C GLY A 87 -4.03 22.17 -14.85
N ASN A 88 -5.12 22.35 -14.09
CA ASN A 88 -6.49 22.33 -14.61
C ASN A 88 -7.03 23.72 -15.01
N ARG A 89 -6.16 24.69 -15.33
CA ARG A 89 -6.59 26.01 -15.78
C ARG A 89 -6.90 25.94 -17.28
N PRO A 90 -8.17 26.01 -17.72
CA PRO A 90 -8.45 26.09 -19.15
C PRO A 90 -7.79 27.36 -19.68
N ALA A 91 -7.05 27.22 -20.78
CA ALA A 91 -6.41 28.32 -21.48
C ALA A 91 -7.48 29.31 -21.96
N ARG A 92 -7.79 30.30 -21.13
CA ARG A 92 -8.76 31.34 -21.45
C ARG A 92 -8.07 32.43 -22.26
N GLY A 93 -8.31 32.42 -23.57
CA GLY A 93 -8.36 33.62 -24.40
C GLY A 93 -7.09 33.95 -25.17
N ALA A 94 -6.94 33.35 -26.35
CA ALA A 94 -6.26 33.98 -27.49
C ALA A 94 -7.25 34.00 -28.66
N GLY A 95 -8.36 34.75 -28.48
CA GLY A 95 -9.26 35.05 -29.58
C GLY A 95 -8.58 36.02 -30.52
N ALA A 96 -8.21 35.53 -31.70
CA ALA A 96 -7.63 36.27 -32.79
C ALA A 96 -8.53 37.46 -33.17
N GLY A 97 -8.04 38.68 -32.90
CA GLY A 97 -8.61 39.89 -33.45
C GLY A 97 -8.06 40.13 -34.86
N ASP A 98 -8.63 39.47 -35.86
CA ASP A 98 -8.44 39.86 -37.26
C ASP A 98 -9.28 41.11 -37.53
N ARG A 99 -8.62 42.26 -37.65
CA ARG A 99 -9.19 43.48 -38.23
C ARG A 99 -8.77 43.55 -39.70
N PRO A 100 -9.69 43.59 -40.68
CA PRO A 100 -9.32 43.90 -42.05
C PRO A 100 -9.05 45.42 -42.15
N ALA A 101 -7.89 45.77 -42.71
CA ALA A 101 -7.61 47.12 -43.20
C ALA A 101 -8.28 47.28 -44.57
N GLY A 102 -8.97 48.41 -44.77
CA GLY A 102 -9.55 48.81 -46.05
C GLY A 102 -8.53 49.38 -47.02
#